data_AF-A0A3D5W5C4-F1
#
_entry.id   AF-A0A3D5W5C4-F1
#
_cell.length_a   1.000
_cell.length_b   1.000
_cell.length_c   1.000
_cell.angle_alpha   90.00
_cell.angle_beta   90.00
_cell.angle_gamma   90.00
#
_symmetry.space_group_name_H-M   'P 1'
#
loop_
_entity.id
_entity.type
_entity.pdbx_description
1 polymer ?
#
loop_
_entity_poly.entity_id
_entity_poly.type
_entity_poly.pdbx_seq_one_letter_code
_entity_poly.pdbx_strand_id
1 'polypeptide(L)'
;MPFWGWVARRYSLRFLMRTGFLMTSLVTTAVFIFAGSPTIAVTLLILAALGATMLDGSGHVLFLRAVRPSERTEMAGVYQTYRDAANLAVPGIFAVLLKFFSLPVVFAGGAVWMMAAAVTSKHIPKRM
;
A
#
# COMPACT_ATOMS: atom_id res chain seq x y z
N MET A 1 13.07 -11.95 12.94
CA MET A 1 13.01 -11.68 11.49
C MET A 1 11.54 -11.66 11.08
N PRO A 2 10.94 -10.53 10.67
CA PRO A 2 9.54 -10.51 10.25
C PRO A 2 9.32 -11.49 9.08
N PHE A 3 8.22 -12.25 9.12
CA PHE A 3 7.86 -13.29 8.13
C PHE A 3 8.01 -12.81 6.67
N TRP A 4 7.59 -11.57 6.40
CA TRP A 4 7.70 -10.92 5.10
C TRP A 4 9.14 -10.67 4.63
N GLY A 5 10.09 -10.48 5.55
CA GLY A 5 11.51 -10.32 5.21
C GLY A 5 12.17 -11.62 4.73
N TRP A 6 11.64 -12.78 5.13
CA TRP A 6 12.07 -14.08 4.59
C TRP A 6 11.46 -14.33 3.21
N VAL A 7 10.17 -14.03 3.03
CA VAL A 7 9.46 -14.16 1.74
C VAL A 7 10.05 -13.22 0.67
N ALA A 8 10.41 -11.98 1.05
CA ALA A 8 11.02 -11.00 0.15
C ALA A 8 12.44 -11.37 -0.33
N ARG A 9 13.15 -12.25 0.39
CA ARG A 9 14.45 -12.78 -0.05
C ARG A 9 14.31 -13.93 -1.04
N ARG A 10 13.23 -14.70 -0.95
CA ARG A 10 12.91 -15.83 -1.84
C ARG A 10 12.23 -15.40 -3.15
N TYR A 11 11.39 -14.37 -3.10
CA TYR A 11 10.65 -13.86 -4.26
C TYR A 11 11.16 -12.49 -4.71
N SER A 12 11.23 -12.23 -6.02
CA SER A 12 11.62 -10.93 -6.54
C SER A 12 10.73 -9.82 -5.98
N LEU A 13 11.33 -8.76 -5.43
CA LEU A 13 10.61 -7.63 -4.77
C LEU A 13 9.47 -7.08 -5.63
N ARG A 14 9.67 -7.02 -6.96
CA ARG A 14 8.66 -6.60 -7.93
C ARG A 14 7.42 -7.51 -7.95
N PHE A 15 7.60 -8.82 -7.86
CA PHE A 15 6.49 -9.77 -7.81
C PHE A 15 5.70 -9.57 -6.52
N LEU A 16 6.41 -9.48 -5.40
CA LEU A 16 5.82 -9.28 -4.07
C LEU A 16 4.95 -8.03 -3.99
N MET A 17 5.47 -6.89 -4.47
CA MET A 17 4.73 -5.64 -4.49
C MET A 17 3.52 -5.68 -5.41
N ARG A 18 3.68 -6.26 -6.61
CA ARG A 18 2.58 -6.35 -7.58
C ARG A 18 1.45 -7.23 -7.04
N THR A 19 1.76 -8.39 -6.44
CA THR A 19 0.74 -9.26 -5.85
C THR A 19 0.09 -8.62 -4.64
N GLY A 20 0.85 -7.91 -3.81
CA GLY A 20 0.32 -7.17 -2.66
C GLY A 20 -0.67 -6.09 -3.09
N PHE A 21 -0.28 -5.19 -4.01
CA PHE A 21 -1.16 -4.15 -4.51
C PHE A 21 -2.41 -4.70 -5.22
N LEU A 22 -2.26 -5.76 -6.02
CA LEU A 22 -3.41 -6.39 -6.69
C LEU A 22 -4.37 -7.05 -5.70
N MET A 23 -3.85 -7.82 -4.72
CA MET A 23 -4.68 -8.43 -3.69
C MET A 23 -5.43 -7.38 -2.88
N THR A 24 -4.73 -6.37 -2.36
CA THR A 24 -5.37 -5.30 -1.60
C THR A 24 -6.40 -4.55 -2.44
N SER A 25 -6.08 -4.20 -3.69
CA SER A 25 -7.02 -3.50 -4.58
C SER A 25 -8.29 -4.34 -4.85
N LEU A 26 -8.16 -5.62 -5.18
CA LEU A 26 -9.30 -6.51 -5.44
C LEU A 26 -10.17 -6.70 -4.19
N VAL A 27 -9.55 -6.95 -3.04
CA VAL A 27 -10.29 -7.18 -1.79
C VAL A 27 -10.96 -5.90 -1.31
N THR A 28 -10.30 -4.74 -1.40
CA THR A 28 -10.92 -3.45 -1.06
C THR A 28 -12.04 -3.07 -2.04
N THR A 29 -11.95 -3.45 -3.31
CA THR A 29 -13.07 -3.33 -4.26
C THR A 29 -14.24 -4.22 -3.84
N ALA A 30 -13.98 -5.44 -3.35
CA ALA A 30 -15.04 -6.31 -2.83
C ALA A 30 -15.71 -5.69 -1.58
N VAL A 31 -14.97 -5.01 -0.71
CA VAL A 31 -15.56 -4.26 0.43
C VAL A 31 -16.57 -3.23 -0.04
N PHE A 32 -16.27 -2.50 -1.14
CA PHE A 32 -17.20 -1.53 -1.71
C PHE A 32 -18.51 -2.18 -2.19
N ILE A 33 -18.42 -3.32 -2.88
CA ILE A 33 -19.59 -4.04 -3.43
C ILE A 33 -20.45 -4.63 -2.29
N PHE A 34 -19.82 -5.22 -1.27
CA PHE A 34 -20.50 -5.89 -0.17
C PHE A 34 -20.73 -4.99 1.06
N ALA A 35 -20.63 -3.67 0.92
CA ALA A 35 -20.75 -2.71 2.01
C ALA A 35 -22.11 -2.74 2.73
N GLY A 36 -23.14 -3.34 2.12
CA GLY A 36 -24.46 -3.52 2.74
C GLY A 36 -24.50 -4.53 3.89
N SER A 37 -23.49 -5.40 4.03
CA SER A 37 -23.41 -6.37 5.14
C SER A 37 -22.15 -6.13 5.99
N PRO A 38 -22.30 -5.65 7.25
CA PRO A 38 -21.15 -5.33 8.11
C PRO A 38 -20.24 -6.51 8.39
N THR A 39 -20.78 -7.72 8.55
CA THR A 39 -19.99 -8.93 8.84
C THR A 39 -19.07 -9.29 7.68
N ILE A 40 -19.60 -9.25 6.45
CA ILE A 40 -18.81 -9.52 5.23
C ILE A 40 -17.74 -8.44 5.06
N ALA A 41 -18.09 -7.16 5.23
CA ALA A 41 -17.14 -6.06 5.13
C ALA A 41 -15.95 -6.22 6.10
N VAL A 42 -16.19 -6.59 7.36
CA VAL A 42 -15.13 -6.80 8.35
C VAL A 42 -14.20 -7.95 7.93
N THR A 43 -14.75 -9.09 7.49
CA THR A 43 -13.92 -10.21 7.05
C THR A 43 -13.05 -9.86 5.84
N LEU A 44 -13.60 -9.09 4.89
CA LEU A 44 -12.85 -8.60 3.74
C LEU A 44 -11.79 -7.57 4.13
N LEU A 45 -12.05 -6.70 5.12
CA LEU A 45 -11.05 -5.76 5.62
C LEU A 45 -9.87 -6.47 6.29
N ILE A 46 -10.14 -7.53 7.06
CA ILE A 46 -9.09 -8.37 7.64
C ILE A 46 -8.24 -9.01 6.52
N LEU A 47 -8.89 -9.51 5.46
CA LEU A 47 -8.20 -10.08 4.31
C LEU A 47 -7.37 -9.03 3.55
N ALA A 48 -7.89 -7.81 3.39
CA ALA A 48 -7.18 -6.70 2.76
C ALA A 48 -5.94 -6.29 3.57
N ALA A 49 -6.06 -6.31 4.90
CA ALA A 49 -4.95 -6.00 5.81
C ALA A 49 -3.77 -6.97 5.61
N LEU A 50 -4.03 -8.26 5.35
CA LEU A 50 -2.95 -9.21 5.03
C LEU A 50 -2.15 -8.78 3.80
N GLY A 51 -2.82 -8.31 2.74
CA GLY A 51 -2.16 -7.74 1.56
C GLY A 51 -1.41 -6.44 1.86
N ALA A 52 -1.96 -5.59 2.74
CA ALA A 52 -1.30 -4.35 3.16
C ALA A 52 0.00 -4.61 3.93
N THR A 53 0.02 -5.59 4.83
CA THR A 53 1.24 -5.92 5.60
C THR A 53 2.41 -6.37 4.70
N MET A 54 2.10 -6.98 3.56
CA MET A 54 3.09 -7.36 2.54
C MET A 54 3.77 -6.13 1.93
N LEU A 55 3.02 -5.03 1.79
CA LEU A 55 3.50 -3.77 1.23
C LEU A 55 4.34 -2.98 2.24
N ASP A 56 3.95 -2.98 3.52
CA ASP A 56 4.65 -2.26 4.60
C ASP A 56 6.13 -2.66 4.71
N GLY A 57 6.42 -3.95 4.57
CA GLY A 57 7.79 -4.45 4.56
C GLY A 57 8.58 -4.05 3.31
N SER A 58 7.92 -3.90 2.15
CA SER A 58 8.57 -3.59 0.89
C SER A 58 8.95 -2.12 0.73
N GLY A 59 8.14 -1.19 1.28
CA GLY A 59 8.37 0.25 1.14
C GLY A 59 9.71 0.70 1.72
N HIS A 60 10.04 0.24 2.93
CA HIS A 60 11.33 0.57 3.55
C HIS A 60 12.53 -0.02 2.79
N VAL A 61 12.36 -1.21 2.22
CA VAL A 61 13.40 -1.87 1.40
C VAL A 61 13.68 -1.08 0.12
N LEU A 62 12.67 -0.45 -0.48
CA LEU A 62 12.87 0.40 -1.67
C LEU A 62 13.72 1.63 -1.35
N PHE A 63 13.48 2.29 -0.21
CA PHE A 63 14.30 3.42 0.23
C PHE A 63 15.78 3.02 0.41
N LEU A 64 16.02 1.92 1.13
CA LEU A 64 17.38 1.42 1.36
C LEU A 64 18.10 0.98 0.08
N ARG A 65 17.34 0.61 -0.97
CA ARG A 65 17.86 0.27 -2.30
C ARG A 65 18.06 1.48 -3.20
N ALA A 66 17.28 2.54 -3.02
CA ALA A 66 17.37 3.76 -3.83
C ALA A 66 18.53 4.67 -3.41
N VAL A 67 18.88 4.67 -2.11
CA VAL A 67 19.88 5.59 -1.54
C VAL A 67 21.22 4.89 -1.29
N ARG A 68 22.32 5.57 -1.64
CA ARG A 68 23.69 5.11 -1.37
C ARG A 68 23.94 4.98 0.14
N PRO A 69 24.67 3.97 0.62
CA PRO A 69 24.88 3.74 2.06
C PRO A 69 25.37 4.96 2.85
N SER A 70 26.24 5.78 2.26
CA SER A 70 26.79 7.00 2.86
C SER A 70 25.80 8.15 2.99
N GLU A 71 24.77 8.19 2.15
CA GLU A 71 23.78 9.29 2.08
C GLU A 71 22.48 8.95 2.82
N ARG A 72 22.38 7.74 3.41
CA ARG A 72 21.15 7.26 4.07
C ARG A 72 20.69 8.13 5.22
N THR A 73 21.63 8.67 6.00
CA THR A 73 21.30 9.52 7.15
C THR A 73 20.66 10.83 6.70
N GLU A 74 21.22 11.48 5.68
CA GLU A 74 20.69 12.72 5.10
C GLU A 74 19.33 12.49 4.44
N MET A 75 19.21 11.43 3.64
CA MET A 75 17.97 11.12 2.91
C MET A 75 16.86 10.58 3.80
N ALA A 76 17.18 10.05 4.99
CA ALA A 76 16.17 9.56 5.92
C ALA A 76 15.25 10.69 6.40
N GLY A 77 15.79 11.90 6.59
CA GLY A 77 14.99 13.08 6.93
C GLY A 77 13.95 13.39 5.85
N VAL A 78 14.38 13.46 4.58
CA VAL A 78 13.50 13.71 3.44
C VAL A 78 12.43 12.62 3.30
N TYR A 79 12.82 11.36 3.46
CA TYR A 79 11.89 10.24 3.40
C TYR A 79 10.85 10.29 4.52
N GLN A 80 11.24 10.68 5.74
CA GLN A 80 10.29 10.84 6.84
C GLN A 80 9.33 12.00 6.59
N THR A 81 9.81 13.17 6.17
CA THR A 81 8.92 14.29 5.84
C THR A 81 7.91 13.94 4.76
N TYR A 82 8.32 13.18 3.74
CA TYR A 82 7.40 12.65 2.73
C TYR A 82 6.33 11.74 3.34
N ARG A 83 6.72 10.82 4.25
CA ARG A 83 5.78 9.93 4.93
C ARG A 83 4.80 10.68 5.82
N ASP A 84 5.27 11.68 6.56
CA ASP A 84 4.42 12.51 7.42
C ASP A 84 3.41 13.30 6.59
N ALA A 85 3.85 13.88 5.47
CA ALA A 85 2.96 14.54 4.52
C ALA A 85 1.95 13.56 3.92
N ALA A 86 2.35 12.35 3.53
CA ALA A 86 1.45 11.32 3.00
C ALA A 86 0.42 10.85 4.04
N ASN A 87 0.83 10.69 5.31
CA ASN A 87 -0.03 10.33 6.43
C ASN A 87 -1.10 11.39 6.72
N LEU A 88 -0.86 12.66 6.36
CA LEU A 88 -1.85 13.73 6.47
C LEU A 88 -2.69 13.86 5.19
N ALA A 89 -2.04 13.81 4.03
CA ALA A 89 -2.67 14.02 2.73
C ALA A 89 -3.71 12.94 2.40
N VAL A 90 -3.40 11.67 2.63
CA VAL A 90 -4.31 10.56 2.27
C VAL A 90 -5.61 10.60 3.09
N PRO A 91 -5.58 10.69 4.44
CA PRO A 91 -6.79 10.87 5.22
C PRO A 91 -7.52 12.18 4.90
N GLY A 92 -6.77 13.26 4.60
CA GLY A 92 -7.36 14.53 4.17
C GLY A 92 -8.20 14.40 2.89
N ILE A 93 -7.69 13.69 1.88
CA ILE A 93 -8.43 13.38 0.65
C ILE A 93 -9.68 12.56 0.96
N PHE A 94 -9.57 11.54 1.81
CA PHE A 94 -10.71 10.70 2.19
C PHE A 94 -11.77 11.47 3.01
N ALA A 95 -11.35 12.38 3.88
CA ALA A 95 -12.26 13.26 4.61
C ALA A 95 -13.06 14.17 3.66
N VAL A 96 -12.41 14.71 2.63
CA VAL A 96 -13.09 15.50 1.59
C VAL A 96 -14.06 14.62 0.79
N LEU A 97 -13.69 13.39 0.42
CA LEU A 97 -14.61 12.46 -0.26
C LEU A 97 -15.83 12.15 0.61
N LEU A 98 -15.64 11.86 1.90
CA LEU A 98 -16.72 11.58 2.84
C LEU A 98 -17.67 12.76 3.04
N LYS A 99 -17.22 14.00 2.81
CA LYS A 99 -18.08 15.18 2.87
C LYS A 99 -19.16 15.16 1.77
N PHE A 100 -18.86 14.57 0.61
CA PHE A 100 -19.75 14.59 -0.55
C PHE A 100 -20.36 13.23 -0.89
N PHE A 101 -19.76 12.13 -0.40
CA PHE A 101 -20.12 10.77 -0.77
C PHE A 101 -20.33 9.88 0.47
N SER A 102 -20.97 8.72 0.25
CA SER A 102 -21.16 7.72 1.29
C SER A 102 -19.87 6.98 1.62
N LEU A 103 -19.81 6.40 2.83
CA LEU A 103 -18.65 5.67 3.36
C LEU A 103 -18.04 4.62 2.40
N PRO A 104 -18.82 3.83 1.64
CA PRO A 104 -18.27 2.85 0.71
C PRO A 104 -17.32 3.45 -0.32
N VAL A 105 -17.55 4.70 -0.75
CA VAL A 105 -16.76 5.37 -1.80
C VAL A 105 -15.28 5.52 -1.41
N VAL A 106 -14.96 5.59 -0.11
CA VAL A 106 -13.57 5.62 0.35
C VAL A 106 -12.84 4.32 0.01
N PHE A 107 -13.51 3.17 0.12
CA PHE A 107 -12.93 1.89 -0.26
C PHE A 107 -12.72 1.80 -1.78
N ALA A 108 -13.66 2.28 -2.58
CA ALA A 108 -13.47 2.38 -4.03
C ALA A 108 -12.28 3.30 -4.39
N GLY A 109 -12.18 4.48 -3.77
CA GLY A 109 -11.08 5.41 -3.98
C GLY A 109 -9.71 4.81 -3.59
N GLY A 110 -9.66 4.13 -2.44
CA GLY A 110 -8.47 3.39 -2.00
C GLY A 110 -8.10 2.26 -2.95
N ALA A 111 -9.08 1.50 -3.45
CA ALA A 111 -8.84 0.42 -4.41
C ALA A 111 -8.28 0.94 -5.74
N VAL A 112 -8.79 2.06 -6.26
CA VAL A 112 -8.27 2.73 -7.45
C VAL A 112 -6.83 3.20 -7.23
N TRP A 113 -6.54 3.81 -6.08
CA TRP A 113 -5.18 4.24 -5.74
C TRP A 113 -4.19 3.07 -5.67
N MET A 114 -4.61 1.96 -5.05
CA MET A 114 -3.82 0.73 -4.98
C MET A 114 -3.64 0.09 -6.37
N MET A 115 -4.65 0.17 -7.24
CA MET A 115 -4.54 -0.30 -8.63
C MET A 115 -3.54 0.53 -9.43
N ALA A 116 -3.58 1.86 -9.29
CA ALA A 116 -2.59 2.75 -9.89
C ALA A 116 -1.18 2.43 -9.38
N ALA A 117 -1.02 2.18 -8.08
CA ALA A 117 0.24 1.74 -7.49
C ALA A 117 0.72 0.37 -8.02
N ALA A 118 -0.19 -0.57 -8.30
CA ALA A 118 0.14 -1.84 -8.95
C ALA A 118 0.69 -1.63 -10.37
N VAL A 119 0.17 -0.65 -11.11
CA VAL A 119 0.64 -0.29 -12.45
C VAL A 119 2.01 0.38 -12.38
N THR A 120 2.20 1.35 -11.48
CA THR A 120 3.50 2.03 -11.32
C THR A 120 4.58 1.08 -10.83
N SER A 121 4.24 0.06 -10.02
CA SER A 121 5.15 -1.00 -9.57
C SER A 121 5.82 -1.76 -10.74
N LYS A 122 5.25 -1.71 -11.96
CA LYS A 122 5.90 -2.26 -13.16
C LYS A 122 7.22 -1.55 -13.52
N HIS A 123 7.38 -0.29 -13.11
CA HIS A 123 8.57 0.52 -13.38
C HIS A 123 9.69 0.25 -12.37
N ILE A 124 9.45 -0.55 -11.33
CA ILE A 124 10.48 -0.90 -10.35
C ILE A 124 11.50 -1.85 -11.02
N PRO A 125 12.80 -1.51 -11.02
CA PRO A 125 13.85 -2.34 -11.62
C PRO A 125 13.85 -3.75 -11.03
N LYS A 126 13.93 -4.78 -11.89
CA LYS A 126 14.00 -6.19 -11.45
C LYS A 126 15.32 -6.53 -10.76
N ARG A 127 16.40 -5.84 -11.14
CA ARG A 127 17.75 -5.88 -10.57
C ARG A 127 18.38 -4.50 -10.75
N MET A 128 19.18 -4.08 -9.78
CA MET A 128 20.35 -3.22 -9.99
C MET A 128 21.55 -4.10 -9.64
#